data_AF-F0NLY3-F1
#
_entry.id   AF-F0NLY3-F1
#
_cell.length_a   1.000
_cell.length_b   1.000
_cell.length_c   1.000
_cell.angle_alpha   90.00
_cell.angle_beta   90.00
_cell.angle_gamma   90.00
#
_symmetry.space_group_name_H-M   'P 1'
#
loop_
_entity.id
_entity.type
_entity.pdbx_description
1 polymer ?
#
loop_
_entity_poly.entity_id
_entity_poly.type
_entity_poly.pdbx_seq_one_letter_code
_entity_poly.pdbx_strand_id
1 'polypeptide(L)'
;MKPEDYYHSIKLIPEITIEKGKLFHVETWIEEDKYKSSIYLNLKRITFQGSESSPKFDNDKLYFIRNEETKSSLLEAQLYGEPKVIFTFSGKISKYEFHNKGILVIAEENTDKTLPFRAEKIKYRFDSRGLLRARQSLYLFDGKDLRKLVTGNFDVTDLATNGSRVVISATKDGDDYGLGNLYEVNIETGELNRITKEDGTVQAIAMNSEGKIAFLGHRKGLTPWASLEIMLPEEGKSYICGKTCGNKVLTDLFDGIKDKIVFEKDLILSLGQEGGTSHIYQISDNKVDKVTSGNIMVRGFDYSNGELAYFYSTPEKPVILKYRDIEYDPNPNVKGYTPEKIVINSNGMEVEGWNIVRDPNAPTILFIHGGPHMAYGYGYFIEFQFFVDNGFNVIYANPRGSQGYGEEFAKACVGDWGGKDFEDLINFVNTVKEKYGLKGKFGVTGGSYGGFMTNWVVAKTNIFSAAISERSISNLISMCGTSDIGFWFNAIESGITDPWSTEGIEKLMKMSPIYYVKNVKTPTMLIHGEEDYRCPIEQAEQFYVALKMQGVPTTLVRYQGDSHEHARRGKPKNMIDRLKTKLEWFSKYLL
;
A
#
# COMPACT_ATOMS: atom_id res chain seq x y z
N MET A 1 -25.40 -9.98 3.73
CA MET A 1 -24.60 -10.32 2.52
C MET A 1 -23.47 -11.28 2.90
N LYS A 2 -23.01 -12.15 1.99
CA LYS A 2 -21.86 -13.04 2.24
C LYS A 2 -20.55 -12.42 1.71
N PRO A 3 -19.38 -12.75 2.27
CA PRO A 3 -18.10 -12.21 1.76
C PRO A 3 -17.84 -12.53 0.28
N GLU A 4 -18.26 -13.70 -0.20
CA GLU A 4 -18.10 -14.15 -1.58
C GLU A 4 -18.81 -13.22 -2.57
N ASP A 5 -19.93 -12.62 -2.15
CA ASP A 5 -20.70 -11.68 -2.98
C ASP A 5 -19.89 -10.43 -3.34
N TYR A 6 -18.82 -10.11 -2.59
CA TYR A 6 -17.91 -9.01 -2.88
C TYR A 6 -16.64 -9.49 -3.59
N TYR A 7 -15.92 -10.47 -3.01
CA TYR A 7 -14.62 -10.86 -3.56
C TYR A 7 -14.71 -11.52 -4.95
N HIS A 8 -15.79 -12.24 -5.26
CA HIS A 8 -15.96 -12.88 -6.56
C HIS A 8 -16.66 -11.99 -7.60
N SER A 9 -17.28 -10.88 -7.19
CA SER A 9 -18.00 -9.98 -8.10
C SER A 9 -17.15 -8.81 -8.60
N ILE A 10 -16.07 -8.49 -7.89
CA ILE A 10 -15.22 -7.34 -8.18
C ILE A 10 -14.12 -7.69 -9.18
N LYS A 11 -13.97 -6.84 -10.19
CA LYS A 11 -12.82 -6.72 -11.08
C LYS A 11 -12.12 -5.38 -10.82
N LEU A 12 -10.80 -5.39 -10.88
CA LEU A 12 -9.96 -4.22 -10.63
C LEU A 12 -9.11 -3.90 -11.84
N ILE A 13 -8.67 -2.65 -11.95
CA ILE A 13 -7.77 -2.17 -13.01
C ILE A 13 -6.48 -1.68 -12.34
N PRO A 14 -5.44 -2.53 -12.19
CA PRO A 14 -4.20 -2.11 -11.52
C PRO A 14 -3.29 -1.26 -12.40
N GLU A 15 -3.40 -1.39 -13.72
CA GLU A 15 -2.44 -0.86 -14.69
C GLU A 15 -3.14 -0.37 -15.95
N ILE A 16 -2.70 0.79 -16.45
CA ILE A 16 -3.12 1.36 -17.73
C ILE A 16 -1.89 1.90 -18.48
N THR A 17 -1.92 1.83 -19.81
CA THR A 17 -0.91 2.39 -20.70
C THR A 17 -1.58 3.00 -21.94
N ILE A 18 -1.17 4.20 -22.35
CA ILE A 18 -1.55 4.82 -23.62
C ILE A 18 -0.34 4.83 -24.54
N GLU A 19 -0.50 4.26 -25.73
CA GLU A 19 0.59 4.21 -26.71
C GLU A 19 0.03 4.28 -28.13
N LYS A 20 0.51 5.22 -28.94
CA LYS A 20 0.05 5.46 -30.33
C LYS A 20 -1.48 5.50 -30.46
N GLY A 21 -2.16 6.20 -29.55
CA GLY A 21 -3.63 6.36 -29.53
C GLY A 21 -4.42 5.10 -29.15
N LYS A 22 -3.75 4.08 -28.60
CA LYS A 22 -4.37 2.85 -28.10
C LYS A 22 -4.35 2.84 -26.58
N LEU A 23 -5.49 2.53 -25.96
CA LEU A 23 -5.59 2.31 -24.51
C LEU A 23 -5.42 0.82 -24.21
N PHE A 24 -4.37 0.49 -23.49
CA PHE A 24 -4.19 -0.80 -22.86
C PHE A 24 -4.52 -0.71 -21.38
N HIS A 25 -5.21 -1.72 -20.84
CA HIS A 25 -5.39 -1.86 -19.41
C HIS A 25 -5.34 -3.33 -19.00
N VAL A 26 -5.00 -3.58 -17.74
CA VAL A 26 -5.10 -4.91 -17.13
C VAL A 26 -6.38 -4.96 -16.31
N GLU A 27 -7.15 -6.04 -16.40
CA GLU A 27 -8.17 -6.36 -15.40
C GLU A 27 -7.70 -7.52 -14.53
N THR A 28 -7.91 -7.42 -13.22
CA THR A 28 -7.60 -8.47 -12.23
C THR A 28 -8.87 -8.87 -11.48
N TRP A 29 -9.07 -10.17 -11.25
CA TRP A 29 -10.20 -10.73 -10.52
C TRP A 29 -9.81 -12.00 -9.76
N ILE A 30 -10.73 -12.52 -8.94
CA ILE A 30 -10.59 -13.80 -8.23
C ILE A 30 -11.47 -14.84 -8.90
N GLU A 31 -10.89 -16.00 -9.20
CA GLU A 31 -11.59 -17.18 -9.78
C GLU A 31 -11.05 -18.44 -9.12
N GLU A 32 -11.92 -19.29 -8.58
CA GLU A 32 -11.57 -20.59 -7.98
C GLU A 32 -10.38 -20.52 -6.99
N ASP A 33 -10.38 -19.54 -6.08
CA ASP A 33 -9.31 -19.28 -5.09
C ASP A 33 -7.97 -18.80 -5.68
N LYS A 34 -7.97 -18.28 -6.92
CA LYS A 34 -6.78 -17.74 -7.58
C LYS A 34 -7.00 -16.34 -8.09
N TYR A 35 -5.97 -15.50 -7.99
CA TYR A 35 -5.93 -14.24 -8.72
C TYR A 35 -5.71 -14.51 -10.20
N LYS A 36 -6.51 -13.86 -11.03
CA LYS A 36 -6.42 -13.90 -12.48
C LYS A 36 -6.22 -12.50 -13.01
N SER A 37 -5.46 -12.37 -14.09
CA SER A 37 -5.33 -11.10 -14.80
C SER A 37 -5.37 -11.27 -16.32
N SER A 38 -5.77 -10.23 -17.04
CA SER A 38 -5.71 -10.21 -18.51
C SER A 38 -5.59 -8.79 -19.04
N ILE A 39 -4.97 -8.66 -20.21
CA ILE A 39 -4.77 -7.40 -20.91
C ILE A 39 -5.95 -7.16 -21.86
N TYR A 40 -6.37 -5.91 -21.91
CA TYR A 40 -7.44 -5.40 -22.76
C TYR A 40 -6.88 -4.27 -23.63
N LEU A 41 -7.37 -4.19 -24.85
CA LEU A 41 -7.13 -3.10 -25.79
C LEU A 41 -8.48 -2.45 -26.10
N ASN A 42 -8.62 -1.16 -25.77
CA ASN A 42 -9.86 -0.39 -25.95
C ASN A 42 -11.08 -1.17 -25.43
N LEU A 43 -10.99 -1.67 -24.19
CA LEU A 43 -12.02 -2.46 -23.51
C LEU A 43 -12.30 -3.86 -24.08
N LYS A 44 -11.54 -4.31 -25.09
CA LYS A 44 -11.62 -5.68 -25.60
C LYS A 44 -10.49 -6.53 -25.05
N ARG A 45 -10.82 -7.65 -24.40
CA ARG A 45 -9.83 -8.62 -23.89
C ARG A 45 -8.99 -9.19 -25.03
N ILE A 46 -7.68 -9.22 -24.85
CA ILE A 46 -6.73 -9.74 -25.86
C ILE A 46 -5.76 -10.80 -25.33
N THR A 47 -5.68 -11.03 -24.02
CA THR A 47 -4.95 -12.17 -23.44
C THR A 47 -5.86 -13.03 -22.57
N PHE A 48 -5.53 -14.32 -22.45
CA PHE A 48 -6.47 -15.32 -21.94
C PHE A 48 -5.86 -16.35 -20.97
N GLN A 49 -4.55 -16.33 -20.66
CA GLN A 49 -3.94 -17.33 -19.76
C GLN A 49 -4.16 -17.01 -18.27
N GLY A 50 -4.54 -15.79 -17.92
CA GLY A 50 -4.98 -15.46 -16.57
C GLY A 50 -3.85 -15.01 -15.65
N SER A 51 -2.70 -14.61 -16.16
CA SER A 51 -1.56 -14.13 -15.36
C SER A 51 -0.68 -13.11 -16.09
N GLU A 52 -1.28 -12.38 -17.03
CA GLU A 52 -0.62 -11.38 -17.85
C GLU A 52 -0.69 -9.96 -17.24
N SER A 53 0.41 -9.20 -17.33
CA SER A 53 0.53 -7.82 -16.83
C SER A 53 1.55 -6.99 -17.63
N SER A 54 1.66 -5.70 -17.29
CA SER A 54 2.66 -4.77 -17.82
C SER A 54 2.68 -4.64 -19.35
N PRO A 55 1.53 -4.33 -19.99
CA PRO A 55 1.45 -4.17 -21.43
C PRO A 55 2.23 -2.95 -21.92
N LYS A 56 3.02 -3.13 -22.98
CA LYS A 56 3.65 -2.05 -23.77
C LYS A 56 3.51 -2.32 -25.24
N PHE A 57 3.31 -1.27 -26.04
CA PHE A 57 3.14 -1.41 -27.47
C PHE A 57 4.30 -0.74 -28.22
N ASP A 58 5.14 -1.52 -28.87
CA ASP A 58 6.28 -1.00 -29.62
C ASP A 58 6.44 -1.75 -30.94
N ASN A 59 6.90 -1.06 -31.99
CA ASN A 59 7.13 -1.66 -33.32
C ASN A 59 5.99 -2.56 -33.83
N ASP A 60 4.75 -2.09 -33.65
CA ASP A 60 3.49 -2.77 -34.00
C ASP A 60 3.26 -4.13 -33.30
N LYS A 61 3.94 -4.37 -32.18
CA LYS A 61 3.80 -5.54 -31.33
C LYS A 61 3.42 -5.15 -29.91
N LEU A 62 2.64 -6.01 -29.27
CA LEU A 62 2.37 -5.96 -27.84
C LEU A 62 3.42 -6.78 -27.10
N TYR A 63 4.06 -6.18 -26.11
CA TYR A 63 4.94 -6.82 -25.15
C TYR A 63 4.26 -6.88 -23.79
N PHE A 64 4.45 -7.99 -23.06
CA PHE A 64 3.88 -8.16 -21.73
C PHE A 64 4.57 -9.25 -20.93
N ILE A 65 4.36 -9.23 -19.62
CA ILE A 65 4.86 -10.25 -18.70
C ILE A 65 3.77 -11.28 -18.48
N ARG A 66 4.13 -12.57 -18.44
CA ARG A 66 3.32 -13.63 -17.85
C ARG A 66 4.05 -14.18 -16.63
N ASN A 67 3.42 -14.09 -15.47
CA ASN A 67 3.96 -14.62 -14.22
C ASN A 67 3.36 -16.00 -13.92
N GLU A 68 4.20 -16.94 -13.55
CA GLU A 68 3.85 -18.25 -13.01
C GLU A 68 4.45 -18.38 -11.60
N GLU A 69 4.20 -19.50 -10.91
CA GLU A 69 4.60 -19.66 -9.50
C GLU A 69 6.12 -19.56 -9.28
N THR A 70 6.92 -20.13 -10.18
CA THR A 70 8.39 -20.23 -10.02
C THR A 70 9.17 -19.55 -11.13
N LYS A 71 8.49 -19.03 -12.16
CA LYS A 71 9.11 -18.43 -13.34
C LYS A 71 8.23 -17.32 -13.91
N SER A 72 8.85 -16.45 -14.70
CA SER A 72 8.17 -15.39 -15.43
C SER A 72 8.71 -15.32 -16.85
N SER A 73 7.85 -15.04 -17.82
CA SER A 73 8.25 -14.90 -19.21
C SER A 73 7.90 -13.51 -19.73
N LEU A 74 8.79 -12.94 -20.55
CA LEU A 74 8.47 -11.79 -21.38
C LEU A 74 8.02 -12.30 -22.74
N LEU A 75 6.87 -11.83 -23.22
CA LEU A 75 6.26 -12.27 -24.47
C LEU A 75 6.08 -11.09 -25.42
N GLU A 76 6.09 -11.37 -26.73
CA GLU A 76 5.62 -10.48 -27.78
C GLU A 76 4.45 -11.10 -28.54
N ALA A 77 3.52 -10.28 -29.02
CA ALA A 77 2.42 -10.72 -29.88
C ALA A 77 2.07 -9.65 -30.90
N GLN A 78 1.62 -10.06 -32.09
CA GLN A 78 0.79 -9.19 -32.93
C GLN A 78 -0.53 -8.91 -32.19
N LEU A 79 -1.17 -7.77 -32.49
CA LEU A 79 -2.48 -7.50 -31.90
C LEU A 79 -3.47 -8.60 -32.28
N TYR A 80 -4.10 -9.22 -31.27
CA TYR A 80 -4.98 -10.38 -31.41
C TYR A 80 -4.31 -11.67 -31.96
N GLY A 81 -2.98 -11.71 -32.04
CA GLY A 81 -2.21 -12.87 -32.46
C GLY A 81 -1.73 -13.73 -31.30
N GLU A 82 -1.22 -14.93 -31.63
CA GLU A 82 -0.62 -15.83 -30.64
C GLU A 82 0.70 -15.24 -30.10
N PRO A 83 0.90 -15.25 -28.77
CA PRO A 83 2.09 -14.70 -28.17
C PRO A 83 3.29 -15.65 -28.30
N LYS A 84 4.45 -15.07 -28.62
CA LYS A 84 5.75 -15.72 -28.68
C LYS A 84 6.56 -15.34 -27.45
N VAL A 85 7.15 -16.32 -26.78
CA VAL A 85 8.09 -16.08 -25.67
C VAL A 85 9.39 -15.49 -26.22
N ILE A 86 9.82 -14.37 -25.64
CA ILE A 86 11.14 -13.77 -25.91
C ILE A 86 12.19 -14.46 -25.07
N PHE A 87 11.99 -14.47 -23.75
CA PHE A 87 12.80 -15.22 -22.80
C PHE A 87 11.97 -15.61 -21.58
N THR A 88 12.48 -16.57 -20.81
CA THR A 88 11.92 -16.99 -19.52
C THR A 88 12.97 -16.84 -18.43
N PHE A 89 12.55 -16.31 -17.29
CA PHE A 89 13.39 -16.08 -16.11
C PHE A 89 12.94 -16.98 -14.96
N SER A 90 13.88 -17.66 -14.32
CA SER A 90 13.62 -18.47 -13.12
C SER A 90 13.48 -17.56 -11.90
N GLY A 91 12.28 -17.08 -11.67
CA GLY A 91 11.96 -16.07 -10.66
C GLY A 91 10.86 -15.13 -11.12
N LYS A 92 10.84 -13.93 -10.54
CA LYS A 92 9.79 -12.94 -10.79
C LYS A 92 10.31 -11.74 -11.57
N ILE A 93 9.67 -11.42 -12.69
CA ILE A 93 9.91 -10.15 -13.41
C ILE A 93 8.95 -9.10 -12.87
N SER A 94 9.47 -7.93 -12.51
CA SER A 94 8.68 -6.85 -11.90
C SER A 94 8.47 -5.65 -12.81
N LYS A 95 9.41 -5.36 -13.72
CA LYS A 95 9.35 -4.27 -14.70
C LYS A 95 10.30 -4.56 -15.85
N TYR A 96 9.99 -4.02 -17.03
CA TYR A 96 10.91 -3.99 -18.17
C TYR A 96 10.80 -2.67 -18.93
N GLU A 97 11.87 -2.27 -19.61
CA GLU A 97 11.92 -1.09 -20.49
C GLU A 97 12.74 -1.39 -21.75
N PHE A 98 12.41 -0.73 -22.86
CA PHE A 98 13.16 -0.83 -24.10
C PHE A 98 14.40 0.07 -24.08
N HIS A 99 15.50 -0.45 -24.63
CA HIS A 99 16.77 0.23 -24.75
C HIS A 99 17.38 -0.07 -26.13
N ASN A 100 18.25 0.80 -26.64
CA ASN A 100 18.86 0.63 -27.97
C ASN A 100 19.72 -0.64 -28.10
N LYS A 101 20.12 -1.23 -26.97
CA LYS A 101 20.90 -2.48 -26.90
C LYS A 101 20.06 -3.71 -26.50
N GLY A 102 18.73 -3.58 -26.42
CA GLY A 102 17.83 -4.68 -26.06
C GLY A 102 16.79 -4.31 -25.02
N ILE A 103 16.45 -5.23 -24.12
CA ILE A 103 15.39 -5.04 -23.12
C ILE A 103 15.99 -5.08 -21.72
N LEU A 104 15.76 -4.01 -20.96
CA LEU A 104 16.15 -3.92 -19.55
C LEU A 104 15.05 -4.53 -18.70
N VAL A 105 15.42 -5.29 -17.67
CA VAL A 105 14.47 -6.07 -16.85
C VAL A 105 14.86 -5.97 -15.38
N ILE A 106 13.92 -5.58 -14.52
CA ILE A 106 14.07 -5.73 -13.06
C ILE A 106 13.46 -7.07 -12.66
N ALA A 107 14.29 -7.97 -12.14
CA ALA A 107 13.86 -9.31 -11.74
C ALA A 107 14.51 -9.79 -10.43
N GLU A 108 13.85 -10.74 -9.78
CA GLU A 108 14.29 -11.40 -8.55
C GLU A 108 14.34 -12.90 -8.76
N GLU A 109 15.54 -13.49 -8.61
CA GLU A 109 15.78 -14.93 -8.82
C GLU A 109 14.99 -15.78 -7.82
N ASN A 110 14.49 -16.92 -8.29
CA ASN A 110 13.94 -17.93 -7.40
C ASN A 110 15.05 -18.59 -6.58
N THR A 111 14.77 -18.93 -5.32
CA THR A 111 15.76 -19.49 -4.39
C THR A 111 15.24 -20.74 -3.71
N ASP A 112 16.13 -21.69 -3.42
CA ASP A 112 15.78 -22.89 -2.68
C ASP A 112 15.50 -22.54 -1.21
N LYS A 113 14.22 -22.60 -0.84
CA LYS A 113 13.74 -22.31 0.51
C LYS A 113 14.05 -23.43 1.51
N THR A 114 14.47 -24.61 1.05
CA THR A 114 14.80 -25.77 1.92
C THR A 114 16.18 -25.63 2.57
N LEU A 115 17.08 -24.84 1.97
CA LEU A 115 18.42 -24.64 2.50
C LEU A 115 18.40 -23.76 3.77
N PRO A 116 19.27 -24.02 4.76
CA PRO A 116 19.44 -23.13 5.91
C PRO A 116 19.74 -21.68 5.48
N PHE A 117 19.15 -20.73 6.18
CA PHE A 117 19.41 -19.30 5.95
C PHE A 117 20.36 -18.77 7.03
N ARG A 118 21.35 -17.97 6.63
CA ARG A 118 22.33 -17.33 7.54
C ARG A 118 22.22 -15.83 7.40
N ALA A 119 21.93 -15.15 8.51
CA ALA A 119 21.85 -13.70 8.57
C ALA A 119 23.15 -13.12 9.15
N GLU A 120 23.78 -12.20 8.42
CA GLU A 120 24.93 -11.40 8.90
C GLU A 120 24.60 -9.91 8.99
N LYS A 121 23.36 -9.54 8.65
CA LYS A 121 22.82 -8.17 8.62
C LYS A 121 21.54 -8.05 9.44
N ILE A 122 21.20 -6.83 9.85
CA ILE A 122 19.95 -6.56 10.58
C ILE A 122 18.75 -6.83 9.66
N LYS A 123 18.80 -6.37 8.40
CA LYS A 123 17.74 -6.62 7.42
C LYS A 123 17.96 -7.96 6.71
N TYR A 124 17.46 -9.02 7.34
CA TYR A 124 17.57 -10.39 6.84
C TYR A 124 16.27 -10.96 6.28
N ARG A 125 15.14 -10.28 6.53
CA ARG A 125 13.81 -10.63 6.03
C ARG A 125 13.04 -9.38 5.63
N PHE A 126 12.02 -9.55 4.81
CA PHE A 126 11.09 -8.48 4.46
C PHE A 126 9.70 -9.06 4.21
N ASP A 127 8.67 -8.35 4.65
CA ASP A 127 7.29 -8.79 4.45
C ASP A 127 6.98 -9.06 2.97
N SER A 128 6.19 -10.11 2.72
CA SER A 128 5.81 -10.57 1.38
C SER A 128 6.96 -11.05 0.48
N ARG A 129 8.23 -10.96 0.92
CA ARG A 129 9.41 -11.56 0.27
C ARG A 129 9.98 -12.74 1.06
N GLY A 130 9.77 -12.76 2.37
CA GLY A 130 10.33 -13.77 3.27
C GLY A 130 11.77 -13.47 3.65
N LEU A 131 12.56 -14.53 3.85
CA LEU A 131 14.00 -14.40 4.08
C LEU A 131 14.68 -13.91 2.80
N LEU A 132 15.53 -12.88 2.92
CA LEU A 132 16.16 -12.19 1.78
C LEU A 132 17.31 -13.04 1.19
N ARG A 133 16.93 -14.08 0.45
CA ARG A 133 17.85 -15.02 -0.21
C ARG A 133 18.36 -14.51 -1.57
N ALA A 134 17.61 -13.61 -2.21
CA ALA A 134 17.95 -12.99 -3.48
C ALA A 134 17.67 -11.48 -3.43
N ARG A 135 18.27 -10.76 -4.37
CA ARG A 135 18.06 -9.32 -4.58
C ARG A 135 17.30 -9.07 -5.87
N GLN A 136 16.48 -8.03 -5.88
CA GLN A 136 15.96 -7.45 -7.11
C GLN A 136 17.12 -6.80 -7.86
N SER A 137 17.34 -7.21 -9.10
CA SER A 137 18.50 -6.79 -9.88
C SER A 137 18.08 -6.36 -11.29
N LEU A 138 18.90 -5.52 -11.91
CA LEU A 138 18.76 -5.15 -13.31
C LEU A 138 19.46 -6.17 -14.20
N TYR A 139 18.76 -6.64 -15.23
CA TYR A 139 19.24 -7.53 -16.28
C TYR A 139 19.07 -6.84 -17.63
N LEU A 140 19.90 -7.24 -18.61
CA LEU A 140 19.77 -6.84 -20.01
C LEU A 140 19.62 -8.10 -20.87
N PHE A 141 18.55 -8.14 -21.66
CA PHE A 141 18.37 -9.09 -22.74
C PHE A 141 18.78 -8.45 -24.07
N ASP A 142 19.86 -8.94 -24.69
CA ASP A 142 20.44 -8.35 -25.91
C ASP A 142 19.86 -8.90 -27.22
N GLY A 143 18.81 -9.73 -27.13
CA GLY A 143 18.23 -10.46 -28.26
C GLY A 143 18.64 -11.94 -28.32
N LYS A 144 19.67 -12.35 -27.56
CA LYS A 144 20.12 -13.74 -27.44
C LYS A 144 20.15 -14.19 -26.00
N ASP A 145 20.84 -13.43 -25.14
CA ASP A 145 21.12 -13.82 -23.77
C ASP A 145 20.60 -12.77 -22.78
N LEU A 146 20.11 -13.25 -21.63
CA LEU A 146 19.74 -12.40 -20.50
C LEU A 146 20.89 -12.38 -19.49
N ARG A 147 21.61 -11.26 -19.41
CA ARG A 147 22.74 -11.09 -18.47
C ARG A 147 22.38 -10.16 -17.32
N LYS A 148 22.85 -10.50 -16.13
CA LYS A 148 22.76 -9.61 -14.95
C LYS A 148 23.67 -8.42 -15.18
N LEU A 149 23.12 -7.22 -15.13
CA LEU A 149 23.84 -5.99 -15.47
C LEU A 149 24.45 -5.33 -14.23
N VAL A 150 23.72 -5.30 -13.13
CA VAL A 150 24.20 -4.70 -11.87
C VAL A 150 24.23 -5.76 -10.77
N THR A 151 25.26 -5.70 -9.95
CA THR A 151 25.47 -6.63 -8.83
C THR A 151 25.84 -5.84 -7.58
N GLY A 152 25.42 -6.36 -6.42
CA GLY A 152 25.68 -5.73 -5.13
C GLY A 152 24.66 -6.16 -4.10
N ASN A 153 24.78 -5.64 -2.88
CA ASN A 153 23.91 -5.99 -1.77
C ASN A 153 22.84 -4.92 -1.56
N PHE A 154 22.07 -4.68 -2.62
CA PHE A 154 20.96 -3.75 -2.70
C PHE A 154 19.87 -4.31 -3.62
N ASP A 155 18.65 -3.77 -3.49
CA ASP A 155 17.55 -4.05 -4.39
C ASP A 155 17.40 -2.89 -5.39
N VAL A 156 17.32 -3.21 -6.69
CA VAL A 156 16.89 -2.28 -7.75
C VAL A 156 15.36 -2.20 -7.71
N THR A 157 14.81 -1.02 -7.40
CA THR A 157 13.38 -0.84 -7.10
C THR A 157 12.60 -0.25 -8.25
N ASP A 158 13.24 0.55 -9.12
CA ASP A 158 12.61 1.14 -10.31
C ASP A 158 13.65 1.49 -11.39
N LEU A 159 13.22 1.67 -12.65
CA LEU A 159 14.06 2.02 -13.79
C LEU A 159 13.38 3.05 -14.72
N ALA A 160 14.16 3.98 -15.27
CA ALA A 160 13.76 4.90 -16.33
C ALA A 160 14.85 5.01 -17.41
N THR A 161 14.44 5.10 -18.68
CA THR A 161 15.34 5.21 -19.83
C THR A 161 14.67 5.95 -20.99
N ASN A 162 15.47 6.64 -21.80
CA ASN A 162 15.08 7.22 -23.08
C ASN A 162 15.63 6.42 -24.27
N GLY A 163 16.10 5.19 -24.04
CA GLY A 163 16.71 4.33 -25.06
C GLY A 163 18.24 4.37 -25.09
N SER A 164 18.88 5.43 -24.58
CA SER A 164 20.34 5.55 -24.51
C SER A 164 20.88 5.76 -23.11
N ARG A 165 20.19 6.57 -22.29
CA ARG A 165 20.51 6.82 -20.88
C ARG A 165 19.68 5.88 -20.02
N VAL A 166 20.27 5.34 -18.95
CA VAL A 166 19.57 4.44 -18.03
C VAL A 166 19.81 4.89 -16.60
N VAL A 167 18.73 5.17 -15.89
CA VAL A 167 18.74 5.53 -14.48
C VAL A 167 17.89 4.53 -13.71
N ILE A 168 18.45 4.03 -12.61
CA ILE A 168 17.73 3.16 -11.68
C ILE A 168 17.52 3.88 -10.35
N SER A 169 16.44 3.50 -9.67
CA SER A 169 16.38 3.61 -8.23
C SER A 169 16.86 2.31 -7.60
N ALA A 170 17.72 2.42 -6.59
CA ALA A 170 18.18 1.28 -5.81
C ALA A 170 18.28 1.64 -4.32
N THR A 171 18.09 0.66 -3.45
CA THR A 171 18.43 0.81 -2.03
C THR A 171 19.94 1.06 -1.90
N LYS A 172 20.36 1.73 -0.83
CA LYS A 172 21.80 1.92 -0.58
C LYS A 172 22.48 0.56 -0.39
N ASP A 173 23.64 0.39 -1.03
CA ASP A 173 24.42 -0.84 -0.87
C ASP A 173 24.84 -0.99 0.59
N GLY A 174 24.70 -2.20 1.12
CA GLY A 174 24.99 -2.43 2.52
C GLY A 174 23.84 -2.14 3.48
N ASP A 175 22.84 -1.35 3.08
CA ASP A 175 21.92 -0.68 4.00
C ASP A 175 20.76 -1.55 4.49
N ASP A 176 20.52 -1.48 5.81
CA ASP A 176 19.41 -2.12 6.48
C ASP A 176 18.16 -1.22 6.50
N TYR A 177 18.32 0.10 6.38
CA TYR A 177 17.22 1.07 6.56
C TYR A 177 16.30 1.21 5.34
N GLY A 178 16.75 0.76 4.16
CA GLY A 178 15.95 0.80 2.94
C GLY A 178 15.84 2.19 2.30
N LEU A 179 16.79 3.08 2.59
CA LEU A 179 16.88 4.36 1.90
C LEU A 179 17.27 4.16 0.44
N GLY A 180 16.67 4.96 -0.44
CA GLY A 180 16.77 4.82 -1.90
C GLY A 180 17.55 5.97 -2.54
N ASN A 181 18.38 5.64 -3.52
CA ASN A 181 19.14 6.60 -4.31
C ASN A 181 18.90 6.38 -5.80
N LEU A 182 19.22 7.41 -6.59
CA LEU A 182 19.24 7.31 -8.04
C LEU A 182 20.68 7.07 -8.51
N TYR A 183 20.82 6.14 -9.46
CA TYR A 183 22.09 5.82 -10.08
C TYR A 183 21.94 5.78 -11.60
N GLU A 184 22.85 6.45 -12.29
CA GLU A 184 23.06 6.25 -13.71
C GLU A 184 23.87 4.97 -13.94
N VAL A 185 23.42 4.13 -14.87
CA VAL A 185 24.01 2.81 -15.12
C VAL A 185 24.83 2.86 -16.41
N ASN A 186 26.10 2.50 -16.33
CA ASN A 186 26.88 2.18 -17.51
C ASN A 186 26.44 0.80 -18.05
N ILE A 187 25.77 0.77 -19.19
CA ILE A 187 25.21 -0.47 -19.76
C ILE A 187 26.29 -1.48 -20.21
N GLU A 188 27.51 -1.03 -20.49
CA GLU A 188 28.59 -1.94 -20.87
C GLU A 188 29.21 -2.61 -19.65
N THR A 189 29.52 -1.82 -18.61
CA THR A 189 30.29 -2.29 -17.46
C THR A 189 29.43 -2.71 -16.26
N GLY A 190 28.19 -2.23 -16.18
CA GLY A 190 27.34 -2.36 -15.00
C GLY A 190 27.65 -1.35 -13.88
N GLU A 191 28.59 -0.43 -14.11
CA GLU A 191 29.00 0.57 -13.12
C GLU A 191 27.88 1.56 -12.79
N LEU A 192 27.78 1.93 -11.51
CA LEU A 192 26.74 2.82 -10.97
C LEU A 192 27.32 4.18 -10.57
N ASN A 193 26.79 5.24 -11.16
CA ASN A 193 27.13 6.63 -10.82
C ASN A 193 25.96 7.26 -10.05
N ARG A 194 26.17 7.59 -8.76
CA ARG A 194 25.12 8.16 -7.90
C ARG A 194 24.75 9.57 -8.36
N ILE A 195 23.45 9.81 -8.53
CA ILE A 195 22.87 11.12 -8.92
C ILE A 195 22.42 11.91 -7.67
N THR A 196 21.72 11.25 -6.75
CA THR A 196 21.18 11.90 -5.54
C THR A 196 22.26 12.12 -4.50
N LYS A 197 22.29 13.30 -3.86
CA LYS A 197 23.33 13.66 -2.88
C LYS A 197 22.93 13.30 -1.46
N GLU A 198 21.74 13.74 -1.06
CA GLU A 198 21.20 13.51 0.28
C GLU A 198 20.47 12.16 0.37
N ASP A 199 20.34 11.66 1.59
CA ASP A 199 19.66 10.42 1.88
C ASP A 199 18.13 10.63 1.98
N GLY A 200 17.36 9.61 1.61
CA GLY A 200 15.90 9.63 1.69
C GLY A 200 15.28 8.48 0.91
N THR A 201 14.10 8.71 0.34
CA THR A 201 13.34 7.66 -0.38
C THR A 201 13.11 8.01 -1.84
N VAL A 202 12.89 6.98 -2.65
CA VAL A 202 12.45 7.09 -4.04
C VAL A 202 11.32 6.08 -4.21
N GLN A 203 10.15 6.54 -4.65
CA GLN A 203 8.96 5.71 -4.85
C GLN A 203 8.68 5.42 -6.32
N ALA A 204 8.99 6.38 -7.20
CA ALA A 204 8.85 6.23 -8.64
C ALA A 204 9.85 7.14 -9.36
N ILE A 205 10.27 6.76 -10.56
CA ILE A 205 11.14 7.56 -11.43
C ILE A 205 10.59 7.67 -12.85
N ALA A 206 10.84 8.81 -13.48
CA ALA A 206 10.53 9.06 -14.88
C ALA A 206 11.67 9.82 -15.57
N MET A 207 11.81 9.59 -16.88
CA MET A 207 12.81 10.25 -17.73
C MET A 207 12.12 10.78 -18.98
N ASN A 208 12.42 12.01 -19.38
CA ASN A 208 11.92 12.57 -20.63
C ASN A 208 12.81 12.17 -21.82
N SER A 209 12.41 12.53 -23.05
CA SER A 209 13.16 12.22 -24.27
C SER A 209 14.58 12.81 -24.30
N GLU A 210 14.81 13.93 -23.62
CA GLU A 210 16.12 14.59 -23.51
C GLU A 210 17.04 13.93 -22.47
N GLY A 211 16.51 13.00 -21.68
CA GLY A 211 17.23 12.30 -20.63
C GLY A 211 17.19 13.01 -19.26
N LYS A 212 16.40 14.07 -19.07
CA LYS A 212 16.18 14.69 -17.74
C LYS A 212 15.35 13.77 -16.85
N ILE A 213 15.62 13.79 -15.54
CA ILE A 213 14.95 12.91 -14.57
C ILE A 213 14.00 13.68 -13.67
N ALA A 214 12.88 13.04 -13.34
CA ALA A 214 12.04 13.41 -12.21
C ALA A 214 11.82 12.17 -11.33
N PHE A 215 11.75 12.35 -10.01
CA PHE A 215 11.40 11.27 -9.10
C PHE A 215 10.46 11.73 -8.00
N LEU A 216 9.66 10.78 -7.51
CA LEU A 216 8.76 10.94 -6.37
C LEU A 216 9.47 10.44 -5.12
N GLY A 217 9.60 11.30 -4.11
CA GLY A 217 10.26 10.92 -2.87
C GLY A 217 10.52 12.10 -1.95
N HIS A 218 11.41 11.91 -0.99
CA HIS A 218 11.95 13.00 -0.15
C HIS A 218 13.43 12.77 0.11
N ARG A 219 14.12 13.82 0.54
CA ARG A 219 15.57 13.83 0.83
C ARG A 219 15.84 14.22 2.29
N LYS A 220 15.01 13.69 3.19
CA LYS A 220 14.99 14.04 4.62
C LYS A 220 15.46 12.87 5.52
N GLY A 221 16.26 11.93 4.99
CA GLY A 221 16.74 10.77 5.73
C GLY A 221 15.62 9.84 6.22
N LEU A 222 15.77 9.31 7.44
CA LEU A 222 14.78 8.42 8.09
C LEU A 222 13.66 9.23 8.73
N THR A 223 12.73 9.70 7.91
CA THR A 223 11.57 10.50 8.32
C THR A 223 10.29 9.89 7.73
N PRO A 224 9.70 8.86 8.37
CA PRO A 224 8.51 8.18 7.86
C PRO A 224 7.30 9.11 7.63
N TRP A 225 7.20 10.20 8.39
CA TRP A 225 6.13 11.21 8.27
C TRP A 225 6.37 12.23 7.15
N ALA A 226 7.53 12.19 6.48
CA ALA A 226 7.89 13.20 5.48
C ALA A 226 6.85 13.25 4.35
N SER A 227 6.48 14.46 3.97
CA SER A 227 5.71 14.67 2.75
C SER A 227 6.57 14.34 1.54
N LEU A 228 5.98 13.68 0.55
CA LEU A 228 6.66 13.37 -0.70
C LEU A 228 6.55 14.54 -1.65
N GLU A 229 7.58 14.72 -2.46
CA GLU A 229 7.70 15.76 -3.46
C GLU A 229 8.08 15.15 -4.81
N ILE A 230 7.80 15.86 -5.89
CA ILE A 230 8.40 15.61 -7.20
C ILE A 230 9.69 16.40 -7.28
N MET A 231 10.81 15.71 -7.45
CA MET A 231 12.16 16.28 -7.42
C MET A 231 12.85 16.12 -8.78
N LEU A 232 13.48 17.19 -9.25
CA LEU A 232 14.29 17.25 -10.47
C LEU A 232 15.75 17.45 -10.05
N PRO A 233 16.55 16.37 -9.93
CA PRO A 233 17.88 16.45 -9.32
C PRO A 233 18.86 17.27 -10.16
N GLU A 234 18.76 17.27 -11.48
CA GLU A 234 19.64 18.06 -12.35
C GLU A 234 19.38 19.58 -12.25
N GLU A 235 18.15 19.98 -11.88
CA GLU A 235 17.76 21.39 -11.72
C GLU A 235 17.84 21.89 -10.28
N GLY A 236 17.95 20.97 -9.30
CA GLY A 236 17.87 21.31 -7.87
C GLY A 236 16.50 21.85 -7.46
N LYS A 237 15.43 21.41 -8.14
CA LYS A 237 14.05 21.85 -7.86
C LYS A 237 13.20 20.73 -7.29
N SER A 238 12.20 21.11 -6.49
CA SER A 238 11.16 20.21 -6.01
C SER A 238 9.79 20.88 -6.01
N TYR A 239 8.75 20.05 -6.11
CA TYR A 239 7.36 20.47 -6.20
C TYR A 239 6.47 19.59 -5.32
N ILE A 240 5.50 20.22 -4.66
CA ILE A 240 4.49 19.54 -3.86
C ILE A 240 3.14 19.55 -4.58
N CYS A 241 2.51 18.38 -4.71
CA CYS A 241 1.20 18.19 -5.30
C CYS A 241 0.17 17.97 -4.18
N GLY A 242 -0.63 18.98 -3.85
CA GLY A 242 -1.54 18.94 -2.69
C GLY A 242 -0.79 19.13 -1.36
N LYS A 243 -0.98 18.22 -0.41
CA LYS A 243 -0.29 18.19 0.90
C LYS A 243 0.82 17.15 0.96
N THR A 244 0.84 16.19 0.03
CA THR A 244 1.90 15.20 -0.18
C THR A 244 1.73 14.62 -1.59
N CYS A 245 2.82 14.46 -2.34
CA CYS A 245 2.77 13.79 -3.64
C CYS A 245 2.49 12.28 -3.47
N GLY A 246 2.01 11.64 -4.53
CA GLY A 246 1.56 10.25 -4.50
C GLY A 246 0.18 10.08 -3.86
N ASN A 247 -0.16 8.84 -3.52
CA ASN A 247 -1.44 8.52 -2.89
C ASN A 247 -1.24 7.62 -1.65
N LYS A 248 -1.64 8.11 -0.46
CA LYS A 248 -1.67 7.35 0.80
C LYS A 248 -3.08 7.10 1.33
N VAL A 249 -4.11 7.41 0.53
CA VAL A 249 -5.49 7.02 0.82
C VAL A 249 -5.61 5.52 0.60
N LEU A 250 -6.03 4.81 1.64
CA LEU A 250 -6.11 3.36 1.65
C LEU A 250 -7.36 2.84 0.94
N THR A 251 -7.28 1.58 0.54
CA THR A 251 -8.41 0.70 0.19
C THR A 251 -8.10 -0.71 0.69
N ASP A 252 -9.08 -1.60 0.71
CA ASP A 252 -8.89 -3.04 0.91
C ASP A 252 -9.02 -3.85 -0.40
N LEU A 253 -8.91 -3.16 -1.54
CA LEU A 253 -8.94 -3.76 -2.87
C LEU A 253 -7.65 -4.55 -3.16
N PHE A 254 -7.79 -5.61 -3.96
CA PHE A 254 -6.75 -6.64 -4.13
C PHE A 254 -5.80 -6.44 -5.33
N ASP A 255 -5.39 -5.20 -5.60
CA ASP A 255 -4.71 -4.82 -6.87
C ASP A 255 -3.31 -4.17 -6.73
N GLY A 256 -2.75 -4.03 -5.53
CA GLY A 256 -1.30 -3.82 -5.32
C GLY A 256 -0.64 -2.71 -6.14
N ILE A 257 -1.34 -1.58 -6.33
CA ILE A 257 -0.94 -0.49 -7.21
C ILE A 257 0.30 0.24 -6.69
N LYS A 258 1.15 0.70 -7.62
CA LYS A 258 2.32 1.54 -7.34
C LYS A 258 2.10 2.97 -7.86
N ASP A 259 2.71 3.93 -7.16
CA ASP A 259 2.77 5.31 -7.64
C ASP A 259 3.52 5.38 -8.98
N LYS A 260 3.12 6.32 -9.84
CA LYS A 260 3.69 6.54 -11.17
C LYS A 260 3.89 8.04 -11.43
N ILE A 261 4.92 8.34 -12.20
CA ILE A 261 5.22 9.68 -12.73
C ILE A 261 5.29 9.56 -14.25
N VAL A 262 4.82 10.58 -14.95
CA VAL A 262 5.09 10.77 -16.38
C VAL A 262 5.92 12.03 -16.54
N PHE A 263 6.95 11.98 -17.38
CA PHE A 263 7.77 13.14 -17.73
C PHE A 263 7.93 13.21 -19.25
N GLU A 264 7.14 14.05 -19.90
CA GLU A 264 7.15 14.23 -21.36
C GLU A 264 7.52 15.68 -21.70
N LYS A 265 8.61 15.89 -22.45
CA LYS A 265 9.18 17.23 -22.70
C LYS A 265 9.47 17.93 -21.37
N ASP A 266 8.82 19.06 -21.09
CA ASP A 266 8.94 19.80 -19.82
C ASP A 266 7.70 19.63 -18.91
N LEU A 267 6.78 18.74 -19.27
CA LEU A 267 5.55 18.45 -18.53
C LEU A 267 5.75 17.21 -17.65
N ILE A 268 5.49 17.36 -16.35
CA ILE A 268 5.47 16.24 -15.40
C ILE A 268 4.06 16.04 -14.87
N LEU A 269 3.57 14.80 -14.85
CA LEU A 269 2.34 14.43 -14.16
C LEU A 269 2.65 13.52 -12.97
N SER A 270 1.94 13.74 -11.88
CA SER A 270 2.00 12.93 -10.66
C SER A 270 0.64 12.90 -9.97
N LEU A 271 0.42 11.87 -9.15
CA LEU A 271 -0.62 11.95 -8.12
C LEU A 271 -0.21 12.91 -7.01
N GLY A 272 -1.19 13.47 -6.34
CA GLY A 272 -1.05 14.22 -5.09
C GLY A 272 -2.30 14.07 -4.23
N GLN A 273 -2.13 14.21 -2.91
CA GLN A 273 -3.19 13.97 -1.94
C GLN A 273 -3.53 15.25 -1.15
N GLU A 274 -4.82 15.45 -0.90
CA GLU A 274 -5.34 16.48 0.00
C GLU A 274 -6.49 15.88 0.82
N GLY A 275 -6.33 15.82 2.14
CA GLY A 275 -7.20 15.07 3.04
C GLY A 275 -7.40 13.62 2.58
N GLY A 276 -8.65 13.16 2.60
CA GLY A 276 -9.05 11.84 2.08
C GLY A 276 -9.22 11.72 0.55
N THR A 277 -8.71 12.66 -0.25
CA THR A 277 -8.80 12.63 -1.73
C THR A 277 -7.43 12.57 -2.41
N SER A 278 -7.36 11.94 -3.58
CA SER A 278 -6.15 11.93 -4.42
C SER A 278 -6.49 12.31 -5.86
N HIS A 279 -5.66 13.16 -6.44
CA HIS A 279 -5.87 13.78 -7.75
C HIS A 279 -4.60 13.74 -8.61
N ILE A 280 -4.77 13.94 -9.91
CA ILE A 280 -3.66 14.15 -10.84
C ILE A 280 -3.28 15.62 -10.80
N TYR A 281 -1.98 15.88 -10.74
CA TYR A 281 -1.40 17.21 -10.85
C TYR A 281 -0.45 17.24 -12.03
N GLN A 282 -0.43 18.37 -12.74
CA GLN A 282 0.55 18.68 -13.76
C GLN A 282 1.54 19.70 -13.22
N ILE A 283 2.81 19.56 -13.61
CA ILE A 283 3.88 20.48 -13.30
C ILE A 283 4.49 20.94 -14.62
N SER A 284 4.43 22.23 -14.89
CA SER A 284 4.99 22.89 -16.08
C SER A 284 5.25 24.36 -15.78
N ASP A 285 6.28 24.95 -16.39
CA ASP A 285 6.66 26.36 -16.17
C ASP A 285 6.81 26.76 -14.69
N ASN A 286 7.32 25.83 -13.85
CA ASN A 286 7.44 25.95 -12.40
C ASN A 286 6.10 26.17 -11.66
N LYS A 287 4.96 25.80 -12.27
CA LYS A 287 3.63 25.83 -11.66
C LYS A 287 3.11 24.42 -11.46
N VAL A 288 2.27 24.25 -10.44
CA VAL A 288 1.61 23.00 -10.10
C VAL A 288 0.09 23.21 -10.20
N ASP A 289 -0.56 22.55 -11.15
CA ASP A 289 -2.02 22.65 -11.35
C ASP A 289 -2.70 21.31 -11.11
N LYS A 290 -3.85 21.34 -10.42
CA LYS A 290 -4.71 20.17 -10.19
C LYS A 290 -5.55 19.89 -11.45
N VAL A 291 -5.47 18.67 -11.98
CA VAL A 291 -6.11 18.26 -13.24
C VAL A 291 -7.49 17.64 -13.02
N THR A 292 -7.65 16.82 -11.97
CA THR A 292 -8.92 16.16 -11.65
C THR A 292 -9.61 16.80 -10.45
N SER A 293 -10.92 16.60 -10.31
CA SER A 293 -11.73 17.18 -9.23
C SER A 293 -12.79 16.18 -8.72
N GLY A 294 -13.48 16.55 -7.64
CA GLY A 294 -14.52 15.75 -7.01
C GLY A 294 -14.03 14.92 -5.82
N ASN A 295 -14.96 14.25 -5.13
CA ASN A 295 -14.66 13.38 -3.99
C ASN A 295 -14.25 11.99 -4.47
N ILE A 296 -13.05 11.93 -5.06
CA ILE A 296 -12.51 10.71 -5.68
C ILE A 296 -11.13 10.39 -5.13
N MET A 297 -10.74 9.14 -5.29
CA MET A 297 -9.37 8.67 -5.13
C MET A 297 -8.86 8.25 -6.49
N VAL A 298 -8.08 9.10 -7.18
CA VAL A 298 -7.33 8.65 -8.36
C VAL A 298 -6.27 7.65 -7.91
N ARG A 299 -6.21 6.51 -8.58
CA ARG A 299 -5.37 5.37 -8.17
C ARG A 299 -4.19 5.15 -9.13
N GLY A 300 -4.38 5.46 -10.40
CA GLY A 300 -3.32 5.41 -11.40
C GLY A 300 -3.70 6.17 -12.67
N PHE A 301 -2.71 6.50 -13.47
CA PHE A 301 -2.87 7.24 -14.71
C PHE A 301 -1.77 6.88 -15.71
N ASP A 302 -1.99 7.26 -16.96
CA ASP A 302 -0.95 7.35 -17.97
C ASP A 302 -1.19 8.56 -18.86
N TYR A 303 -0.10 9.08 -19.43
CA TYR A 303 -0.14 10.22 -20.32
C TYR A 303 0.85 10.02 -21.46
N SER A 304 0.40 10.25 -22.68
CA SER A 304 1.24 10.15 -23.88
C SER A 304 0.68 11.08 -24.96
N ASN A 305 1.55 11.92 -25.54
CA ASN A 305 1.24 12.75 -26.71
C ASN A 305 -0.04 13.62 -26.56
N GLY A 306 -0.24 14.23 -25.39
CA GLY A 306 -1.42 15.07 -25.14
C GLY A 306 -2.65 14.31 -24.65
N GLU A 307 -2.60 12.98 -24.55
CA GLU A 307 -3.72 12.16 -24.10
C GLU A 307 -3.54 11.69 -22.67
N LEU A 308 -4.60 11.78 -21.87
CA LEU A 308 -4.63 11.34 -20.48
C LEU A 308 -5.65 10.21 -20.31
N ALA A 309 -5.23 9.11 -19.72
CA ALA A 309 -6.09 8.08 -19.16
C ALA A 309 -5.84 8.00 -17.66
N TYR A 310 -6.89 7.71 -16.90
CA TYR A 310 -6.75 7.46 -15.47
C TYR A 310 -7.88 6.59 -14.96
N PHE A 311 -7.65 5.95 -13.83
CA PHE A 311 -8.69 5.24 -13.13
C PHE A 311 -8.75 5.68 -11.68
N TYR A 312 -9.97 5.71 -11.15
CA TYR A 312 -10.25 6.23 -9.82
C TYR A 312 -11.28 5.35 -9.11
N SER A 313 -11.31 5.48 -7.79
CA SER A 313 -12.32 4.85 -6.93
C SER A 313 -13.15 5.94 -6.24
N THR A 314 -14.39 5.57 -5.92
CA THR A 314 -15.28 6.30 -5.01
C THR A 314 -15.76 5.34 -3.92
N PRO A 315 -16.40 5.81 -2.85
CA PRO A 315 -16.99 4.91 -1.86
C PRO A 315 -18.07 3.98 -2.45
N GLU A 316 -18.62 4.34 -3.60
CA GLU A 316 -19.67 3.57 -4.28
C GLU A 316 -19.13 2.61 -5.35
N LYS A 317 -17.95 2.91 -5.92
CA LYS A 317 -17.37 2.18 -7.06
C LYS A 317 -15.91 1.77 -6.81
N PRO A 318 -15.59 0.46 -6.91
CA PRO A 318 -14.22 -0.03 -6.72
C PRO A 318 -13.22 0.60 -7.69
N VAL A 319 -13.59 0.71 -8.97
CA VAL A 319 -12.77 1.33 -10.00
C VAL A 319 -13.63 1.82 -11.16
N ILE A 320 -13.32 3.00 -11.68
CA ILE A 320 -13.84 3.56 -12.92
C ILE A 320 -12.63 4.00 -13.77
N LEU A 321 -12.58 3.56 -15.03
CA LEU A 321 -11.57 3.96 -16.00
C LEU A 321 -12.09 5.10 -16.87
N LYS A 322 -11.30 6.17 -17.01
CA LYS A 322 -11.59 7.30 -17.90
C LYS A 322 -10.52 7.47 -18.95
N TYR A 323 -10.93 7.62 -20.21
CA TYR A 323 -10.06 7.95 -21.34
C TYR A 323 -10.87 8.62 -22.44
N ARG A 324 -10.53 9.87 -22.80
CA ARG A 324 -11.36 10.71 -23.70
C ARG A 324 -12.82 10.77 -23.21
N ASP A 325 -13.77 10.45 -24.07
CA ASP A 325 -15.21 10.38 -23.75
C ASP A 325 -15.64 9.04 -23.13
N ILE A 326 -14.72 8.10 -22.93
CA ILE A 326 -15.00 6.79 -22.35
C ILE A 326 -14.96 6.90 -20.83
N GLU A 327 -16.04 6.46 -20.20
CA GLU A 327 -16.09 6.11 -18.78
C GLU A 327 -16.53 4.65 -18.66
N TYR A 328 -15.64 3.79 -18.15
CA TYR A 328 -15.83 2.35 -18.09
C TYR A 328 -15.80 1.85 -16.65
N ASP A 329 -16.89 1.18 -16.26
CA ASP A 329 -17.02 0.47 -15.00
C ASP A 329 -16.98 -1.05 -15.26
N PRO A 330 -15.91 -1.77 -14.87
CA PRO A 330 -15.89 -3.23 -14.98
C PRO A 330 -16.83 -3.92 -13.96
N ASN A 331 -17.46 -3.16 -13.06
CA ASN A 331 -18.33 -3.60 -11.96
C ASN A 331 -19.71 -2.91 -11.97
N PRO A 332 -20.49 -2.94 -13.07
CA PRO A 332 -21.71 -2.14 -13.21
C PRO A 332 -22.77 -2.44 -12.12
N ASN A 333 -22.75 -3.66 -11.57
CA ASN A 333 -23.69 -4.12 -10.56
C ASN A 333 -23.25 -3.82 -9.11
N VAL A 334 -21.99 -3.45 -8.89
CA VAL A 334 -21.49 -3.09 -7.56
C VAL A 334 -21.94 -1.66 -7.25
N LYS A 335 -22.58 -1.48 -6.09
CA LYS A 335 -22.99 -0.17 -5.58
C LYS A 335 -22.68 -0.14 -4.08
N GLY A 336 -21.79 0.77 -3.70
CA GLY A 336 -21.54 1.08 -2.28
C GLY A 336 -22.40 2.24 -1.79
N TYR A 337 -22.22 2.55 -0.51
CA TYR A 337 -22.83 3.68 0.18
C TYR A 337 -21.84 4.84 0.27
N THR A 338 -22.31 6.03 -0.13
CA THR A 338 -21.57 7.27 0.09
C THR A 338 -21.54 7.65 1.59
N PRO A 339 -20.36 7.88 2.18
CA PRO A 339 -20.23 8.35 3.56
C PRO A 339 -20.50 9.86 3.66
N GLU A 340 -20.98 10.30 4.83
CA GLU A 340 -20.99 11.72 5.19
C GLU A 340 -19.66 12.10 5.85
N LYS A 341 -18.99 13.12 5.31
CA LYS A 341 -17.78 13.72 5.88
C LYS A 341 -18.11 14.55 7.13
N ILE A 342 -17.29 14.44 8.16
CA ILE A 342 -17.33 15.22 9.39
C ILE A 342 -15.92 15.72 9.70
N VAL A 343 -15.82 16.96 10.16
CA VAL A 343 -14.58 17.50 10.74
C VAL A 343 -14.89 17.89 12.17
N ILE A 344 -14.04 17.45 13.10
CA ILE A 344 -14.15 17.81 14.52
C ILE A 344 -12.93 18.63 14.93
N ASN A 345 -13.06 19.42 16.00
CA ASN A 345 -11.92 19.95 16.72
C ASN A 345 -11.57 18.99 17.87
N SER A 346 -10.36 18.45 17.85
CA SER A 346 -9.82 17.60 18.91
C SER A 346 -8.57 18.25 19.49
N ASN A 347 -8.72 18.86 20.68
CA ASN A 347 -7.63 19.51 21.40
C ASN A 347 -6.88 20.55 20.54
N GLY A 348 -7.62 21.39 19.81
CA GLY A 348 -7.09 22.46 18.97
C GLY A 348 -6.64 22.03 17.58
N MET A 349 -6.82 20.76 17.20
CA MET A 349 -6.49 20.24 15.87
C MET A 349 -7.75 19.79 15.14
N GLU A 350 -7.87 20.13 13.86
CA GLU A 350 -8.96 19.63 13.03
C GLU A 350 -8.70 18.18 12.61
N VAL A 351 -9.67 17.30 12.86
CA VAL A 351 -9.61 15.87 12.53
C VAL A 351 -10.74 15.57 11.56
N GLU A 352 -10.37 15.13 10.34
CA GLU A 352 -11.32 14.72 9.31
C GLU A 352 -11.74 13.26 9.52
N GLY A 353 -13.02 12.98 9.37
CA GLY A 353 -13.57 11.63 9.39
C GLY A 353 -14.86 11.50 8.60
N TRP A 354 -15.42 10.31 8.62
CA TRP A 354 -16.56 9.89 7.81
C TRP A 354 -17.44 8.91 8.56
N ASN A 355 -18.71 8.86 8.18
CA ASN A 355 -19.66 7.90 8.70
C ASN A 355 -20.64 7.42 7.63
N ILE A 356 -21.05 6.16 7.75
CA ILE A 356 -22.17 5.55 7.04
C ILE A 356 -23.15 5.07 8.12
N VAL A 357 -24.08 5.94 8.52
CA VAL A 357 -25.12 5.65 9.51
C VAL A 357 -26.43 5.33 8.78
N ARG A 358 -26.94 4.11 8.95
CA ARG A 358 -28.19 3.63 8.34
C ARG A 358 -29.35 3.56 9.34
N ASP A 359 -29.04 3.20 10.59
CA ASP A 359 -30.00 3.15 11.70
C ASP A 359 -29.29 3.52 13.01
N PRO A 360 -29.68 4.62 13.69
CA PRO A 360 -29.09 4.98 14.98
C PRO A 360 -29.16 3.91 16.07
N ASN A 361 -30.05 2.93 15.96
CA ASN A 361 -30.17 1.81 16.91
C ASN A 361 -29.25 0.63 16.56
N ALA A 362 -28.76 0.55 15.32
CA ALA A 362 -27.83 -0.48 14.90
C ALA A 362 -26.47 -0.32 15.59
N PRO A 363 -25.71 -1.42 15.80
CA PRO A 363 -24.36 -1.31 16.33
C PRO A 363 -23.44 -0.55 15.38
N THR A 364 -22.44 0.13 15.94
CA THR A 364 -21.52 0.98 15.18
C THR A 364 -20.09 0.46 15.30
N ILE A 365 -19.38 0.33 14.19
CA ILE A 365 -17.99 -0.12 14.16
C ILE A 365 -17.08 1.06 13.84
N LEU A 366 -16.13 1.34 14.74
CA LEU A 366 -14.99 2.21 14.45
C LEU A 366 -13.92 1.42 13.69
N PHE A 367 -13.57 1.88 12.50
CA PHE A 367 -12.40 1.41 11.76
C PHE A 367 -11.22 2.35 11.96
N ILE A 368 -10.05 1.77 12.27
CA ILE A 368 -8.80 2.48 12.49
C ILE A 368 -7.78 2.03 11.45
N HIS A 369 -7.25 2.97 10.66
CA HIS A 369 -6.32 2.66 9.59
C HIS A 369 -4.93 2.25 10.11
N GLY A 370 -4.21 1.47 9.30
CA GLY A 370 -2.78 1.22 9.51
C GLY A 370 -1.92 2.42 9.10
N GLY A 371 -0.61 2.36 9.36
CA GLY A 371 0.30 3.49 9.16
C GLY A 371 1.30 3.62 10.31
N PRO A 372 1.39 4.78 10.99
CA PRO A 372 0.32 5.78 11.14
C PRO A 372 0.21 6.76 9.96
N HIS A 373 1.23 6.86 9.11
CA HIS A 373 1.30 7.79 7.99
C HIS A 373 0.57 7.30 6.72
N MET A 374 -0.71 6.98 6.88
CA MET A 374 -1.67 6.71 5.79
C MET A 374 -2.94 7.52 6.02
N ALA A 375 -3.96 7.35 5.20
CA ALA A 375 -5.26 7.99 5.39
C ALA A 375 -6.40 7.08 4.95
N TYR A 376 -7.56 7.20 5.58
CA TYR A 376 -8.84 6.89 4.98
C TYR A 376 -9.34 8.05 4.11
N GLY A 377 -10.40 7.81 3.35
CA GLY A 377 -10.97 8.82 2.48
C GLY A 377 -12.08 8.29 1.59
N TYR A 378 -12.07 8.71 0.33
CA TYR A 378 -13.09 8.39 -0.66
C TYR A 378 -12.78 7.15 -1.51
N GLY A 379 -11.87 6.28 -1.05
CA GLY A 379 -11.65 4.97 -1.67
C GLY A 379 -12.76 3.97 -1.32
N TYR A 380 -13.04 3.03 -2.23
CA TYR A 380 -13.94 1.92 -1.95
C TYR A 380 -13.31 0.94 -0.95
N PHE A 381 -14.06 0.58 0.09
CA PHE A 381 -13.70 -0.46 1.04
C PHE A 381 -14.75 -1.56 1.03
N ILE A 382 -14.38 -2.76 0.57
CA ILE A 382 -15.22 -3.96 0.61
C ILE A 382 -15.76 -4.17 2.02
N GLU A 383 -14.89 -4.07 3.02
CA GLU A 383 -15.25 -4.30 4.40
C GLU A 383 -16.27 -3.28 4.94
N PHE A 384 -16.16 -2.01 4.55
CA PHE A 384 -17.13 -0.99 4.98
C PHE A 384 -18.50 -1.29 4.40
N GLN A 385 -18.56 -1.58 3.09
CA GLN A 385 -19.82 -1.93 2.42
C GLN A 385 -20.42 -3.22 3.00
N PHE A 386 -19.58 -4.24 3.23
CA PHE A 386 -19.98 -5.52 3.80
C PHE A 386 -20.62 -5.39 5.19
N PHE A 387 -20.05 -4.56 6.08
CA PHE A 387 -20.64 -4.37 7.41
C PHE A 387 -21.92 -3.54 7.36
N VAL A 388 -22.00 -2.54 6.48
CA VAL A 388 -23.24 -1.77 6.28
C VAL A 388 -24.38 -2.67 5.78
N ASP A 389 -24.10 -3.53 4.79
CA ASP A 389 -25.07 -4.49 4.25
C ASP A 389 -25.42 -5.64 5.20
N ASN A 390 -24.71 -5.77 6.33
CA ASN A 390 -25.02 -6.71 7.40
C ASN A 390 -25.52 -6.02 8.67
N GLY A 391 -26.01 -4.78 8.56
CA GLY A 391 -26.77 -4.11 9.62
C GLY A 391 -25.93 -3.37 10.65
N PHE A 392 -24.70 -2.97 10.29
CA PHE A 392 -23.85 -2.15 11.15
C PHE A 392 -23.72 -0.73 10.59
N ASN A 393 -23.61 0.26 11.46
CA ASN A 393 -23.09 1.57 11.08
C ASN A 393 -21.56 1.51 11.04
N VAL A 394 -20.94 2.29 10.15
CA VAL A 394 -19.48 2.33 9.98
C VAL A 394 -18.99 3.77 10.18
N ILE A 395 -17.96 3.95 11.00
CA ILE A 395 -17.33 5.25 11.25
C ILE A 395 -15.81 5.11 11.18
N TYR A 396 -15.13 6.11 10.64
CA TYR A 396 -13.67 6.11 10.48
C TYR A 396 -13.14 7.54 10.37
N ALA A 397 -11.90 7.75 10.81
CA ALA A 397 -11.28 9.08 10.83
C ALA A 397 -9.78 9.01 10.55
N ASN A 398 -9.20 10.17 10.28
CA ASN A 398 -7.78 10.39 10.10
C ASN A 398 -7.24 11.18 11.31
N PRO A 399 -6.86 10.50 12.41
CA PRO A 399 -6.26 11.15 13.57
C PRO A 399 -4.91 11.77 13.23
N ARG A 400 -4.37 12.62 14.10
CA ARG A 400 -3.00 13.12 13.92
C ARG A 400 -2.01 11.96 13.73
N GLY A 401 -1.08 12.13 12.79
CA GLY A 401 -0.26 11.03 12.26
C GLY A 401 -0.58 10.69 10.80
N SER A 402 -1.83 10.87 10.36
CA SER A 402 -2.24 10.58 8.98
C SER A 402 -1.58 11.48 7.94
N GLN A 403 -1.39 10.97 6.71
CA GLN A 403 -0.95 11.79 5.57
C GLN A 403 -2.12 12.51 4.88
N GLY A 404 -1.81 13.54 4.08
CA GLY A 404 -2.81 14.36 3.38
C GLY A 404 -3.17 15.68 4.08
N TYR A 405 -2.63 15.94 5.27
CA TYR A 405 -2.90 17.14 6.07
C TYR A 405 -1.65 18.01 6.32
N GLY A 406 -0.52 17.65 5.70
CA GLY A 406 0.77 18.31 5.85
C GLY A 406 1.70 17.61 6.84
N GLU A 407 3.00 17.91 6.75
CA GLU A 407 4.06 17.21 7.48
C GLU A 407 3.94 17.35 9.01
N GLU A 408 3.53 18.52 9.51
CA GLU A 408 3.36 18.73 10.96
C GLU A 408 2.23 17.85 11.55
N PHE A 409 1.13 17.69 10.82
CA PHE A 409 0.05 16.80 11.22
C PHE A 409 0.50 15.34 11.21
N ALA A 410 1.25 14.92 10.18
CA ALA A 410 1.80 13.58 10.08
C ALA A 410 2.84 13.28 11.17
N LYS A 411 3.65 14.27 11.55
CA LYS A 411 4.69 14.14 12.59
C LYS A 411 4.11 14.13 14.02
N ALA A 412 2.91 14.65 14.22
CA ALA A 412 2.37 14.92 15.55
C ALA A 412 2.15 13.69 16.45
N CYS A 413 2.13 12.47 15.89
CA CYS A 413 2.08 11.23 16.68
C CYS A 413 3.45 10.67 17.07
N VAL A 414 4.56 11.19 16.51
CA VAL A 414 5.91 10.66 16.73
C VAL A 414 6.31 10.87 18.20
N GLY A 415 6.60 9.77 18.87
CA GLY A 415 6.89 9.72 20.30
C GLY A 415 5.67 9.70 21.21
N ASP A 416 4.45 9.69 20.65
CA ASP A 416 3.17 9.81 21.37
C ASP A 416 2.09 8.85 20.84
N TRP A 417 2.47 7.68 20.30
CA TRP A 417 1.49 6.66 19.90
C TRP A 417 0.60 6.24 21.07
N GLY A 418 -0.72 6.30 20.89
CA GLY A 418 -1.70 6.05 21.94
C GLY A 418 -1.95 7.24 22.87
N GLY A 419 -1.32 8.39 22.62
CA GLY A 419 -1.58 9.65 23.28
C GLY A 419 -2.67 10.43 22.56
N LYS A 420 -2.28 11.51 21.88
CA LYS A 420 -3.24 12.43 21.25
C LYS A 420 -3.95 11.86 20.01
N ASP A 421 -3.33 10.91 19.33
CA ASP A 421 -3.94 10.14 18.24
C ASP A 421 -5.11 9.26 18.73
N PHE A 422 -4.99 8.68 19.93
CA PHE A 422 -6.07 7.98 20.62
C PHE A 422 -7.19 8.96 21.03
N GLU A 423 -6.84 10.12 21.58
CA GLU A 423 -7.82 11.16 21.95
C GLU A 423 -8.65 11.63 20.74
N ASP A 424 -8.02 11.82 19.58
CA ASP A 424 -8.69 12.18 18.33
C ASP A 424 -9.77 11.17 17.95
N LEU A 425 -9.46 9.86 18.04
CA LEU A 425 -10.40 8.80 17.74
C LEU A 425 -11.57 8.75 18.74
N ILE A 426 -11.30 8.91 20.03
CA ILE A 426 -12.36 8.90 21.06
C ILE A 426 -13.26 10.12 20.94
N ASN A 427 -12.68 11.31 20.71
CA ASN A 427 -13.44 12.53 20.48
C ASN A 427 -14.31 12.43 19.22
N PHE A 428 -13.80 11.80 18.16
CA PHE A 428 -14.58 11.50 16.96
C PHE A 428 -15.75 10.57 17.24
N VAL A 429 -15.53 9.44 17.92
CA VAL A 429 -16.61 8.52 18.30
C VAL A 429 -17.69 9.23 19.11
N ASN A 430 -17.30 10.02 20.11
CA ASN A 430 -18.26 10.75 20.96
C ASN A 430 -19.06 11.79 20.15
N THR A 431 -18.38 12.56 19.29
CA THR A 431 -19.03 13.57 18.43
C THR A 431 -20.03 12.92 17.48
N VAL A 432 -19.67 11.83 16.82
CA VAL A 432 -20.56 11.10 15.92
C VAL A 432 -21.72 10.47 16.69
N LYS A 433 -21.45 9.85 17.84
CA LYS A 433 -22.48 9.29 18.71
C LYS A 433 -23.53 10.33 19.11
N GLU A 434 -23.10 11.52 19.51
CA GLU A 434 -23.99 12.63 19.89
C GLU A 434 -24.75 13.16 18.67
N LYS A 435 -24.05 13.51 17.59
CA LYS A 435 -24.63 14.12 16.38
C LYS A 435 -25.74 13.28 15.75
N TYR A 436 -25.58 11.96 15.70
CA TYR A 436 -26.57 11.05 15.09
C TYR A 436 -27.43 10.30 16.11
N GLY A 437 -27.26 10.58 17.41
CA GLY A 437 -28.00 9.90 18.47
C GLY A 437 -27.83 8.37 18.46
N LEU A 438 -26.59 7.90 18.25
CA LEU A 438 -26.29 6.47 18.15
C LEU A 438 -26.49 5.76 19.50
N LYS A 439 -27.39 4.78 19.54
CA LYS A 439 -27.81 4.03 20.73
C LYS A 439 -27.29 2.59 20.76
N GLY A 440 -26.90 2.05 19.61
CA GLY A 440 -26.35 0.70 19.50
C GLY A 440 -25.02 0.53 20.23
N LYS A 441 -24.59 -0.73 20.41
CA LYS A 441 -23.26 -1.05 20.94
C LYS A 441 -22.17 -0.63 19.96
N PHE A 442 -20.99 -0.31 20.48
CA PHE A 442 -19.83 0.06 19.66
C PHE A 442 -18.82 -1.09 19.57
N GLY A 443 -18.37 -1.39 18.36
CA GLY A 443 -17.23 -2.25 18.07
C GLY A 443 -16.04 -1.43 17.58
N VAL A 444 -14.84 -1.99 17.68
CA VAL A 444 -13.61 -1.38 17.12
C VAL A 444 -12.79 -2.42 16.36
N THR A 445 -12.23 -2.03 15.23
CA THR A 445 -11.27 -2.86 14.49
C THR A 445 -10.25 -2.01 13.76
N GLY A 446 -9.06 -2.58 13.58
CA GLY A 446 -8.00 -1.96 12.82
C GLY A 446 -6.87 -2.95 12.57
N GLY A 447 -6.05 -2.64 11.57
CA GLY A 447 -4.92 -3.49 11.18
C GLY A 447 -3.58 -2.77 11.25
N SER A 448 -2.49 -3.48 11.55
CA SER A 448 -1.15 -2.89 11.68
C SER A 448 -1.09 -1.88 12.83
N TYR A 449 -0.70 -0.62 12.59
CA TYR A 449 -0.90 0.46 13.57
C TYR A 449 -2.39 0.59 14.01
N GLY A 450 -3.37 0.30 13.15
CA GLY A 450 -4.77 0.21 13.58
C GLY A 450 -5.03 -0.94 14.55
N GLY A 451 -4.25 -2.03 14.46
CA GLY A 451 -4.25 -3.15 15.40
C GLY A 451 -3.58 -2.77 16.73
N PHE A 452 -2.46 -2.03 16.68
CA PHE A 452 -1.87 -1.37 17.85
C PHE A 452 -2.92 -0.53 18.59
N MET A 453 -3.58 0.37 17.86
CA MET A 453 -4.56 1.28 18.45
C MET A 453 -5.80 0.55 18.93
N THR A 454 -6.24 -0.52 18.25
CA THR A 454 -7.33 -1.38 18.74
C THR A 454 -6.98 -2.00 20.10
N ASN A 455 -5.77 -2.56 20.24
CA ASN A 455 -5.29 -3.13 21.51
C ASN A 455 -5.17 -2.05 22.59
N TRP A 456 -4.69 -0.85 22.23
CA TRP A 456 -4.56 0.28 23.14
C TRP A 456 -5.91 0.75 23.66
N VAL A 457 -6.87 0.97 22.75
CA VAL A 457 -8.23 1.42 23.06
C VAL A 457 -8.90 0.50 24.07
N VAL A 458 -8.87 -0.82 23.88
CA VAL A 458 -9.50 -1.76 24.82
C VAL A 458 -8.79 -1.85 26.18
N ALA A 459 -7.53 -1.41 26.25
CA ALA A 459 -6.77 -1.33 27.50
C ALA A 459 -6.95 0.02 28.23
N LYS A 460 -7.47 1.05 27.55
CA LYS A 460 -7.63 2.42 28.08
C LYS A 460 -9.08 2.82 28.33
N THR A 461 -10.05 2.20 27.65
CA THR A 461 -11.46 2.56 27.77
C THR A 461 -12.39 1.35 27.63
N ASN A 462 -13.62 1.50 28.12
CA ASN A 462 -14.69 0.49 28.03
C ASN A 462 -15.85 0.93 27.12
N ILE A 463 -15.62 1.92 26.23
CA ILE A 463 -16.63 2.38 25.26
C ILE A 463 -17.06 1.24 24.33
N PHE A 464 -16.13 0.34 23.99
CA PHE A 464 -16.34 -0.71 23.00
C PHE A 464 -16.75 -2.03 23.65
N SER A 465 -17.81 -2.64 23.11
CA SER A 465 -18.36 -3.92 23.54
C SER A 465 -17.69 -5.12 22.86
N ALA A 466 -16.98 -4.91 21.75
CA ALA A 466 -16.19 -5.93 21.07
C ALA A 466 -15.05 -5.30 20.27
N ALA A 467 -13.92 -6.03 20.16
CA ALA A 467 -12.77 -5.60 19.38
C ALA A 467 -12.24 -6.69 18.45
N ILE A 468 -11.68 -6.29 17.32
CA ILE A 468 -10.93 -7.16 16.40
C ILE A 468 -9.63 -6.46 16.01
N SER A 469 -8.50 -6.96 16.50
CA SER A 469 -7.17 -6.47 16.17
C SER A 469 -6.55 -7.36 15.09
N GLU A 470 -6.25 -6.78 13.92
CA GLU A 470 -5.60 -7.49 12.83
C GLU A 470 -4.12 -7.08 12.72
N ARG A 471 -3.23 -8.01 12.35
CA ARG A 471 -1.80 -7.72 12.17
C ARG A 471 -1.28 -6.92 13.38
N SER A 472 -1.59 -7.48 14.54
CA SER A 472 -1.53 -6.84 15.86
C SER A 472 -0.14 -6.27 16.14
N ILE A 473 -0.08 -5.24 16.99
CA ILE A 473 1.13 -4.81 17.67
C ILE A 473 0.76 -4.68 19.15
N SER A 474 1.41 -5.44 20.01
CA SER A 474 1.12 -5.45 21.46
C SER A 474 2.32 -5.05 22.30
N ASN A 475 3.53 -5.28 21.80
CA ASN A 475 4.80 -5.10 22.50
C ASN A 475 5.84 -4.45 21.58
N LEU A 476 6.05 -3.14 21.74
CA LEU A 476 6.98 -2.37 20.94
C LEU A 476 8.45 -2.76 21.15
N ILE A 477 8.81 -3.36 22.30
CA ILE A 477 10.17 -3.87 22.52
C ILE A 477 10.46 -5.02 21.56
N SER A 478 9.60 -6.04 21.57
CA SER A 478 9.81 -7.20 20.69
C SER A 478 9.60 -6.81 19.22
N MET A 479 8.69 -5.87 18.92
CA MET A 479 8.53 -5.28 17.59
C MET A 479 9.84 -4.70 17.05
N CYS A 480 10.59 -3.93 17.85
CA CYS A 480 11.90 -3.39 17.46
C CYS A 480 12.93 -4.48 17.10
N GLY A 481 12.83 -5.66 17.72
CA GLY A 481 13.74 -6.78 17.47
C GLY A 481 13.28 -7.77 16.40
N THR A 482 11.98 -7.85 16.11
CA THR A 482 11.43 -8.88 15.22
C THR A 482 10.87 -8.32 13.92
N SER A 483 10.34 -7.10 13.87
CA SER A 483 9.81 -6.55 12.61
C SER A 483 10.93 -6.34 11.58
N ASP A 484 10.62 -6.54 10.30
CA ASP A 484 11.50 -6.25 9.17
C ASP A 484 11.92 -4.77 9.05
N ILE A 485 11.23 -3.87 9.76
CA ILE A 485 11.55 -2.44 9.86
C ILE A 485 11.62 -1.91 11.29
N GLY A 486 11.30 -2.72 12.31
CA GLY A 486 11.06 -2.23 13.66
C GLY A 486 12.28 -1.56 14.31
N PHE A 487 13.48 -2.07 14.03
CA PHE A 487 14.74 -1.57 14.60
C PHE A 487 15.01 -0.09 14.29
N TRP A 488 14.44 0.45 13.22
CA TRP A 488 14.53 1.87 12.90
C TRP A 488 13.17 2.55 12.94
N PHE A 489 12.15 1.99 12.28
CA PHE A 489 10.85 2.63 12.15
C PHE A 489 10.18 2.77 13.51
N ASN A 490 10.00 1.66 14.26
CA ASN A 490 9.33 1.73 15.55
C ASN A 490 10.17 2.47 16.61
N ALA A 491 11.50 2.43 16.51
CA ALA A 491 12.37 3.25 17.36
C ALA A 491 12.16 4.75 17.11
N ILE A 492 12.21 5.18 15.85
CA ILE A 492 11.99 6.59 15.44
C ILE A 492 10.57 7.04 15.76
N GLU A 493 9.55 6.25 15.42
CA GLU A 493 8.14 6.53 15.72
C GLU A 493 7.86 6.60 17.22
N SER A 494 8.64 5.89 18.04
CA SER A 494 8.59 6.01 19.50
C SER A 494 9.42 7.18 20.02
N GLY A 495 10.08 7.96 19.16
CA GLY A 495 10.97 9.06 19.54
C GLY A 495 12.14 8.59 20.39
N ILE A 496 12.80 7.51 19.97
CA ILE A 496 13.93 6.86 20.66
C ILE A 496 15.08 6.67 19.68
N THR A 497 16.30 7.00 20.13
CA THR A 497 17.53 6.77 19.36
C THR A 497 18.07 5.34 19.56
N ASP A 498 18.07 4.85 20.79
CA ASP A 498 18.51 3.49 21.13
C ASP A 498 17.37 2.72 21.84
N PRO A 499 16.67 1.82 21.14
CA PRO A 499 15.56 1.05 21.72
C PRO A 499 16.02 0.03 22.77
N TRP A 500 17.33 -0.24 22.88
CA TRP A 500 17.91 -1.25 23.76
C TRP A 500 18.57 -0.66 25.02
N SER A 501 18.64 0.68 25.14
CA SER A 501 18.98 1.31 26.42
C SER A 501 17.89 1.05 27.46
N THR A 502 18.23 1.15 28.74
CA THR A 502 17.25 1.00 29.84
C THR A 502 16.07 1.95 29.64
N GLU A 503 16.33 3.21 29.33
CA GLU A 503 15.31 4.25 29.10
C GLU A 503 14.48 3.95 27.84
N GLY A 504 15.12 3.46 26.77
CA GLY A 504 14.45 3.06 25.53
C GLY A 504 13.46 1.92 25.78
N ILE A 505 13.91 0.85 26.45
CA ILE A 505 13.08 -0.30 26.83
C ILE A 505 11.90 0.14 27.70
N GLU A 506 12.15 0.97 28.72
CA GLU A 506 11.09 1.48 29.59
C GLU A 506 10.04 2.29 28.83
N LYS A 507 10.48 3.17 27.91
CA LYS A 507 9.56 3.98 27.10
C LYS A 507 8.75 3.10 26.14
N LEU A 508 9.39 2.17 25.44
CA LEU A 508 8.70 1.22 24.55
C LEU A 508 7.67 0.38 25.32
N MET A 509 7.99 -0.08 26.53
CA MET A 509 7.04 -0.83 27.36
C MET A 509 5.84 0.04 27.77
N LYS A 510 6.06 1.29 28.21
CA LYS A 510 4.98 2.22 28.57
C LYS A 510 4.10 2.59 27.38
N MET A 511 4.64 2.56 26.16
CA MET A 511 3.89 2.76 24.92
C MET A 511 3.25 1.45 24.38
N SER A 512 3.46 0.31 25.04
CA SER A 512 2.95 -0.99 24.57
C SER A 512 1.58 -1.32 25.18
N PRO A 513 0.55 -1.70 24.38
CA PRO A 513 -0.75 -2.10 24.90
C PRO A 513 -0.69 -3.24 25.93
N ILE A 514 0.25 -4.17 25.77
CA ILE A 514 0.40 -5.31 26.69
C ILE A 514 0.73 -4.88 28.12
N TYR A 515 1.38 -3.73 28.31
CA TYR A 515 1.67 -3.20 29.65
C TYR A 515 0.39 -2.87 30.43
N TYR A 516 -0.69 -2.52 29.72
CA TYR A 516 -1.99 -2.19 30.29
C TYR A 516 -3.01 -3.32 30.18
N VAL A 517 -2.58 -4.53 29.81
CA VAL A 517 -3.48 -5.65 29.51
C VAL A 517 -4.40 -6.01 30.69
N LYS A 518 -4.00 -5.72 31.93
CA LYS A 518 -4.80 -5.93 33.16
C LYS A 518 -6.11 -5.13 33.22
N ASN A 519 -6.23 -4.11 32.39
CA ASN A 519 -7.42 -3.26 32.31
C ASN A 519 -8.44 -3.78 31.30
N VAL A 520 -8.05 -4.71 30.42
CA VAL A 520 -8.88 -5.13 29.29
C VAL A 520 -10.05 -5.97 29.78
N LYS A 521 -11.26 -5.54 29.43
CA LYS A 521 -12.51 -6.28 29.69
C LYS A 521 -13.27 -6.62 28.41
N THR A 522 -13.00 -5.88 27.33
CA THR A 522 -13.69 -6.03 26.05
C THR A 522 -13.32 -7.37 25.40
N PRO A 523 -14.30 -8.19 24.99
CA PRO A 523 -14.07 -9.35 24.14
C PRO A 523 -13.24 -8.96 22.91
N THR A 524 -12.09 -9.62 22.73
CA THR A 524 -11.13 -9.26 21.67
C THR A 524 -10.77 -10.46 20.80
N MET A 525 -10.91 -10.33 19.49
CA MET A 525 -10.37 -11.31 18.52
C MET A 525 -9.10 -10.77 17.89
N LEU A 526 -8.14 -11.66 17.67
CA LEU A 526 -6.87 -11.39 16.99
C LEU A 526 -6.84 -12.15 15.67
N ILE A 527 -6.51 -11.48 14.56
CA ILE A 527 -6.38 -12.10 13.22
C ILE A 527 -4.98 -11.79 12.68
N HIS A 528 -4.23 -12.83 12.28
CA HIS A 528 -2.84 -12.66 11.88
C HIS A 528 -2.40 -13.63 10.77
N GLY A 529 -1.56 -13.14 9.84
CA GLY A 529 -0.89 -13.98 8.84
C GLY A 529 0.41 -14.56 9.41
N GLU A 530 0.69 -15.85 9.21
CA GLU A 530 1.88 -16.47 9.82
C GLU A 530 3.21 -16.01 9.21
N GLU A 531 3.18 -15.49 7.98
CA GLU A 531 4.34 -14.91 7.28
C GLU A 531 4.32 -13.37 7.29
N ASP A 532 3.58 -12.77 8.23
CA ASP A 532 3.64 -11.33 8.48
C ASP A 532 4.98 -11.01 9.16
N TYR A 533 5.89 -10.38 8.43
CA TYR A 533 7.18 -9.92 8.96
C TYR A 533 7.17 -8.42 9.26
N ARG A 534 6.11 -7.71 8.89
CA ARG A 534 5.92 -6.29 9.18
C ARG A 534 5.48 -6.10 10.61
N CYS A 535 4.49 -6.86 11.04
CA CYS A 535 4.05 -7.02 12.43
C CYS A 535 4.15 -8.52 12.75
N PRO A 536 5.27 -9.02 13.28
CA PRO A 536 5.45 -10.45 13.53
C PRO A 536 4.34 -11.09 14.37
N ILE A 537 3.98 -12.33 14.06
CA ILE A 537 2.85 -13.04 14.69
C ILE A 537 2.90 -13.10 16.22
N GLU A 538 4.10 -13.06 16.81
CA GLU A 538 4.29 -12.97 18.26
C GLU A 538 3.53 -11.80 18.91
N GLN A 539 3.24 -10.74 18.16
CA GLN A 539 2.45 -9.60 18.63
C GLN A 539 0.97 -9.97 18.88
N ALA A 540 0.40 -10.88 18.09
CA ALA A 540 -0.94 -11.40 18.36
C ALA A 540 -0.91 -12.48 19.45
N GLU A 541 0.11 -13.35 19.44
CA GLU A 541 0.25 -14.44 20.40
C GLU A 541 0.42 -13.94 21.84
N GLN A 542 1.30 -12.96 22.05
CA GLN A 542 1.54 -12.36 23.37
C GLN A 542 0.26 -11.78 23.97
N PHE A 543 -0.48 -10.99 23.18
CA PHE A 543 -1.73 -10.38 23.64
C PHE A 543 -2.83 -11.42 23.84
N TYR A 544 -2.98 -12.38 22.93
CA TYR A 544 -3.93 -13.48 23.06
C TYR A 544 -3.76 -14.24 24.37
N VAL A 545 -2.53 -14.68 24.68
CA VAL A 545 -2.24 -15.41 25.92
C VAL A 545 -2.53 -14.54 27.14
N ALA A 546 -2.08 -13.27 27.12
CA ALA A 546 -2.28 -12.35 28.24
C ALA A 546 -3.78 -12.04 28.51
N LEU A 547 -4.61 -11.95 27.47
CA LEU A 547 -6.06 -11.80 27.59
C LEU A 547 -6.72 -13.07 28.10
N LYS A 548 -6.35 -14.24 27.58
CA LYS A 548 -6.87 -15.54 28.03
C LYS A 548 -6.58 -15.80 29.50
N MET A 549 -5.37 -15.48 29.98
CA MET A 549 -4.99 -15.60 31.39
C MET A 549 -5.82 -14.71 32.33
N GLN A 550 -6.47 -13.68 31.80
CA GLN A 550 -7.36 -12.81 32.57
C GLN A 550 -8.83 -13.20 32.46
N GLY A 551 -9.14 -14.25 31.72
CA GLY A 551 -10.52 -14.67 31.48
C GLY A 551 -11.28 -13.76 30.51
N VAL A 552 -10.60 -12.90 29.74
CA VAL A 552 -11.24 -12.12 28.68
C VAL A 552 -11.66 -13.06 27.54
N PRO A 553 -12.92 -13.00 27.04
CA PRO A 553 -13.33 -13.76 25.87
C PRO A 553 -12.47 -13.39 24.66
N THR A 554 -11.64 -14.34 24.22
CA THR A 554 -10.59 -14.07 23.22
C THR A 554 -10.46 -15.23 22.24
N THR A 555 -10.31 -14.90 20.95
CA THR A 555 -10.03 -15.82 19.85
C THR A 555 -8.78 -15.38 19.10
N LEU A 556 -7.94 -16.31 18.65
CA LEU A 556 -6.81 -16.07 17.75
C LEU A 556 -7.02 -16.85 16.45
N VAL A 557 -7.08 -16.13 15.33
CA VAL A 557 -7.19 -16.67 13.97
C VAL A 557 -5.84 -16.51 13.27
N ARG A 558 -5.34 -17.59 12.70
CA ARG A 558 -4.02 -17.65 12.04
C ARG A 558 -4.17 -18.11 10.61
N TYR A 559 -3.62 -17.35 9.67
CA TYR A 559 -3.62 -17.68 8.25
C TYR A 559 -2.22 -18.08 7.78
N GLN A 560 -2.03 -19.38 7.57
CA GLN A 560 -0.76 -19.94 7.13
C GLN A 560 -0.42 -19.48 5.71
N GLY A 561 0.81 -18.97 5.54
CA GLY A 561 1.35 -18.49 4.27
C GLY A 561 0.83 -17.13 3.81
N ASP A 562 0.01 -16.46 4.60
CA ASP A 562 -0.34 -15.06 4.36
C ASP A 562 0.62 -14.12 5.10
N SER A 563 0.96 -12.99 4.46
CA SER A 563 1.83 -11.95 4.97
C SER A 563 1.04 -10.82 5.67
N HIS A 564 1.68 -9.67 5.89
CA HIS A 564 1.00 -8.43 6.29
C HIS A 564 -0.10 -8.00 5.31
N GLU A 565 -0.04 -8.47 4.07
CA GLU A 565 -1.05 -8.16 3.07
C GLU A 565 -2.25 -9.10 3.08
N HIS A 566 -2.44 -9.95 4.11
CA HIS A 566 -3.49 -10.98 4.13
C HIS A 566 -4.91 -10.46 3.82
N ALA A 567 -5.24 -9.21 4.17
CA ALA A 567 -6.56 -8.62 3.93
C ALA A 567 -6.76 -8.09 2.50
N ARG A 568 -5.68 -7.91 1.73
CA ARG A 568 -5.66 -7.30 0.38
C ARG A 568 -5.09 -8.23 -0.68
N ARG A 569 -4.12 -9.08 -0.32
CA ARG A 569 -3.38 -9.95 -1.23
C ARG A 569 -3.10 -11.34 -0.62
N GLY A 570 -3.86 -11.70 0.43
CA GLY A 570 -3.81 -13.04 1.00
C GLY A 570 -4.40 -14.08 0.05
N LYS A 571 -4.40 -15.34 0.45
CA LYS A 571 -5.15 -16.38 -0.28
C LYS A 571 -6.64 -16.01 -0.30
N PRO A 572 -7.34 -16.02 -1.47
CA PRO A 572 -8.73 -15.58 -1.53
C PRO A 572 -9.67 -16.23 -0.52
N LYS A 573 -9.54 -17.54 -0.27
CA LYS A 573 -10.30 -18.25 0.77
C LYS A 573 -10.05 -17.71 2.17
N ASN A 574 -8.84 -17.26 2.49
CA ASN A 574 -8.51 -16.68 3.79
C ASN A 574 -9.11 -15.27 3.91
N MET A 575 -9.16 -14.50 2.81
CA MET A 575 -9.85 -13.20 2.80
C MET A 575 -11.36 -13.35 3.04
N ILE A 576 -11.98 -14.38 2.44
CA ILE A 576 -13.39 -14.74 2.64
C ILE A 576 -13.64 -15.15 4.09
N ASP A 577 -12.85 -16.10 4.61
CA ASP A 577 -12.95 -16.57 6.00
C ASP A 577 -12.77 -15.41 6.98
N ARG A 578 -11.80 -14.52 6.75
CA ARG A 578 -11.56 -13.33 7.56
C ARG A 578 -12.83 -12.50 7.72
N LEU A 579 -13.49 -12.07 6.62
CA LEU A 579 -14.71 -11.27 6.72
C LEU A 579 -15.85 -12.04 7.41
N LYS A 580 -15.99 -13.34 7.12
CA LYS A 580 -16.99 -14.20 7.76
C LYS A 580 -16.78 -14.25 9.28
N THR A 581 -15.58 -14.56 9.75
CA THR A 581 -15.26 -14.65 11.17
C THR A 581 -15.39 -13.30 11.87
N LYS A 582 -15.03 -12.19 11.20
CA LYS A 582 -15.28 -10.84 11.75
C LYS A 582 -16.77 -10.57 11.94
N LEU A 583 -17.60 -10.91 10.96
CA LEU A 583 -19.06 -10.78 11.07
C LEU A 583 -19.61 -11.63 12.20
N GLU A 584 -19.20 -12.89 12.33
CA GLU A 584 -19.61 -13.79 13.42
C GLU A 584 -19.24 -13.22 14.79
N TRP A 585 -18.03 -12.67 14.93
CA TRP A 585 -17.56 -12.06 16.18
C TRP A 585 -18.39 -10.83 16.55
N PHE A 586 -18.54 -9.87 15.64
CA PHE A 586 -19.33 -8.67 15.91
C PHE A 586 -20.80 -8.98 16.12
N SER A 587 -21.39 -9.91 15.37
CA SER A 587 -22.77 -10.34 15.57
C SER A 587 -22.98 -10.91 16.97
N LYS A 588 -22.05 -11.73 17.46
CA LYS A 588 -22.15 -12.34 18.80
C LYS A 588 -22.19 -11.32 19.94
N TYR A 589 -21.41 -10.25 19.86
CA TYR A 589 -21.22 -9.33 20.98
C TYR A 589 -21.99 -8.01 20.83
N LEU A 590 -22.30 -7.61 19.59
CA LEU A 590 -22.92 -6.31 19.29
C LEU A 590 -24.40 -6.39 18.95
N LEU A 591 -24.87 -7.47 18.30
CA LEU A 591 -26.28 -7.65 17.95
C LEU A 591 -27.11 -8.27 19.08
#